data_AF-A0A0G2IXZ8-F1
#
_entry.id   AF-A0A0G2IXZ8-F1
#
_cell.length_a   1.000
_cell.length_b   1.000
_cell.length_c   1.000
_cell.angle_alpha   90.00
_cell.angle_beta   90.00
_cell.angle_gamma   90.00
#
_symmetry.space_group_name_H-M   'P 1'
#
loop_
_entity.id
_entity.type
_entity.pdbx_description
1 polymer ?
#
loop_
_entity_poly.entity_id
_entity_poly.type
_entity_poly.pdbx_seq_one_letter_code
_entity_poly.pdbx_strand_id
1 'polypeptide(L)'
;MAIVQIAINGNDCYQLLDNGTVKQYNAPVSYLWKTLDDNIGNAQIVVGDNGVYLRRSSGDGDVYRRNGNSWDHIGHNADKIWASGSNNLYKWSSNTKEIEKYTFSGEQWQVIDKSPGFKDLAVDGDAVYQLRTDGSAWKYDNGWHRLDANGHLSEIAAGGGHLYMRHNNGQVFHYNGTIHWTRIGDNDSHAVQIAAGDNGVFKRRQNGGIYKYVSGTSWKKVSGDIANCGITAARFLYRVTTEGTISRFVLNDTIWQMLQPPNGWRTTTVPPAEVYDGGYTDASEIWLKIGNGAAGQSHLIKALADAFIQFKVAHGERPFKVAWYKSDTTESINYMKNGIVDACITYNAAAEQLAIDQNIAGSPSYYAFREHFLLVGPPSNPANLDSGESAEEAFQSIYAVAESGKNVKFLSRFDKSATNIKESELWIKIGQAPWAQTKSQWYHENAEYPIQALTTAAKLGEYTLTDWGTYLSVTSDVQKNLTIYKKGTDKDDDPLLMPAHLLVSDESPFAKQFAQWLVSKEGQAVVIGFKKEGQQVYSGAP
;
A
#
# COMPACT_ATOMS: atom_id res chain seq x y z
N MET A 1 -11.56 3.97 16.53
CA MET A 1 -12.64 2.97 16.35
C MET A 1 -12.18 2.02 15.26
N ALA A 2 -12.13 0.73 15.56
CA ALA A 2 -11.74 -0.30 14.60
C ALA A 2 -12.96 -0.80 13.82
N ILE A 3 -12.76 -1.12 12.54
CA ILE A 3 -13.76 -1.83 11.74
C ILE A 3 -13.71 -3.29 12.14
N VAL A 4 -14.85 -3.84 12.57
CA VAL A 4 -14.96 -5.26 12.93
C VAL A 4 -15.63 -6.09 11.84
N GLN A 5 -16.44 -5.47 10.98
CA GLN A 5 -17.08 -6.15 9.87
C GLN A 5 -17.38 -5.19 8.71
N ILE A 6 -17.26 -5.68 7.48
CA ILE A 6 -17.86 -5.09 6.29
C ILE A 6 -18.97 -6.02 5.78
N ALA A 7 -20.11 -5.44 5.44
CA ALA A 7 -21.16 -6.12 4.70
C ALA A 7 -21.41 -5.38 3.38
N ILE A 8 -21.53 -6.15 2.31
CA ILE A 8 -21.67 -5.64 0.95
C ILE A 8 -22.78 -6.38 0.22
N ASN A 9 -23.51 -5.65 -0.61
CA ASN A 9 -24.41 -6.24 -1.59
C ASN A 9 -24.45 -5.34 -2.82
N GLY A 10 -24.21 -5.89 -4.01
CA GLY A 10 -24.05 -5.10 -5.23
C GLY A 10 -23.04 -3.95 -5.05
N ASN A 11 -23.53 -2.72 -5.14
CA ASN A 11 -22.72 -1.49 -4.95
C ASN A 11 -22.69 -0.99 -3.50
N ASP A 12 -23.59 -1.48 -2.65
CA ASP A 12 -23.73 -0.99 -1.29
C ASP A 12 -22.63 -1.55 -0.40
N CYS A 13 -22.12 -0.69 0.48
CA CYS A 13 -21.09 -1.04 1.44
C CYS A 13 -21.45 -0.48 2.81
N TYR A 14 -21.39 -1.35 3.81
CA TYR A 14 -21.69 -1.05 5.20
C TYR A 14 -20.52 -1.50 6.07
N GLN A 15 -20.29 -0.77 7.15
CA GLN A 15 -19.31 -1.12 8.16
C GLN A 15 -19.97 -1.20 9.53
N LEU A 16 -19.52 -2.17 10.33
CA LEU A 16 -19.75 -2.24 11.76
C LEU A 16 -18.43 -1.93 12.47
N LEU A 17 -18.49 -1.01 13.42
CA LEU A 17 -17.36 -0.61 14.26
C LEU A 17 -17.39 -1.35 15.60
N ASP A 18 -16.24 -1.42 16.26
CA ASP A 18 -16.04 -2.07 17.56
C ASP A 18 -16.93 -1.54 18.71
N ASN A 19 -17.39 -0.29 18.60
CA ASN A 19 -18.32 0.33 19.54
C ASN A 19 -19.81 0.07 19.22
N GLY A 20 -20.12 -0.77 18.23
CA GLY A 20 -21.49 -1.07 17.79
C GLY A 20 -22.04 -0.11 16.73
N THR A 21 -21.32 0.94 16.35
CA THR A 21 -21.78 1.87 15.31
C THR A 21 -21.82 1.20 13.94
N VAL A 22 -22.95 1.33 13.25
CA VAL A 22 -23.20 0.85 11.90
C VAL A 22 -23.28 2.03 10.96
N LYS A 23 -22.50 2.00 9.87
CA LYS A 23 -22.51 3.05 8.85
C LYS A 23 -22.68 2.47 7.45
N GLN A 24 -23.32 3.26 6.59
CA GLN A 24 -23.44 3.01 5.15
C GLN A 24 -22.59 4.00 4.38
N TYR A 25 -21.84 3.52 3.38
CA TYR A 25 -21.11 4.38 2.47
C TYR A 25 -22.08 5.15 1.56
N ASN A 26 -21.95 6.47 1.51
CA ASN A 26 -22.83 7.34 0.75
C ASN A 26 -22.23 7.69 -0.61
N ALA A 27 -22.37 6.80 -1.59
CA ALA A 27 -21.99 7.10 -2.97
C ALA A 27 -22.94 8.18 -3.56
N PRO A 28 -22.43 9.18 -4.32
CA PRO A 28 -21.07 9.32 -4.85
C PRO A 28 -20.14 10.21 -4.02
N VAL A 29 -20.52 10.63 -2.80
CA VAL A 29 -19.71 11.58 -2.03
C VAL A 29 -18.49 10.86 -1.44
N SER A 30 -17.29 11.25 -1.90
CA SER A 30 -16.03 10.67 -1.43
C SER A 30 -15.93 10.71 0.09
N TYR A 31 -15.59 9.55 0.67
CA TYR A 31 -15.34 9.39 2.11
C TYR A 31 -16.52 9.67 3.05
N LEU A 32 -17.73 9.84 2.53
CA LEU A 32 -18.89 10.10 3.37
C LEU A 32 -19.57 8.80 3.80
N TRP A 33 -19.73 8.65 5.12
CA TRP A 33 -20.41 7.52 5.75
C TRP A 33 -21.59 8.01 6.58
N LYS A 34 -22.79 7.53 6.27
CA LYS A 34 -24.01 7.82 7.04
C LYS A 34 -24.15 6.80 8.17
N THR A 35 -24.24 7.28 9.41
CA THR A 35 -24.64 6.43 10.54
C THR A 35 -26.08 5.94 10.36
N LEU A 36 -26.27 4.63 10.49
CA LEU A 36 -27.58 3.98 10.46
C LEU A 36 -28.08 3.56 11.85
N ASP A 37 -27.16 3.22 12.75
CA ASP A 37 -27.45 2.79 14.12
C ASP A 37 -26.17 2.93 14.97
N ASP A 38 -26.29 3.38 16.22
CA ASP A 38 -25.16 3.57 17.16
C ASP A 38 -25.31 2.73 18.43
N ASN A 39 -26.14 1.69 18.40
CA ASN A 39 -26.34 0.84 19.56
C ASN A 39 -25.10 -0.03 19.83
N ILE A 40 -24.55 0.08 21.04
CA ILE A 40 -23.38 -0.68 21.49
C ILE A 40 -23.57 -2.21 21.44
N GLY A 41 -24.82 -2.67 21.44
CA GLY A 41 -25.18 -4.07 21.32
C GLY A 41 -25.06 -4.62 19.89
N ASN A 42 -24.89 -3.81 18.85
CA ASN A 42 -24.76 -4.33 17.48
C ASN A 42 -23.50 -5.20 17.36
N ALA A 43 -23.69 -6.45 16.96
CA ALA A 43 -22.64 -7.47 16.96
C ALA A 43 -22.39 -8.08 15.57
N GLN A 44 -23.34 -7.98 14.64
CA GLN A 44 -23.16 -8.39 13.25
C GLN A 44 -24.09 -7.60 12.32
N ILE A 45 -23.62 -7.29 11.13
CA ILE A 45 -24.42 -6.73 10.03
C ILE A 45 -24.37 -7.67 8.82
N VAL A 46 -25.50 -7.92 8.17
CA VAL A 46 -25.56 -8.63 6.88
C VAL A 46 -26.52 -7.92 5.94
N VAL A 47 -26.29 -8.07 4.65
CA VAL A 47 -27.03 -7.36 3.60
C VAL A 47 -27.37 -8.36 2.51
N GLY A 48 -28.64 -8.36 2.08
CA GLY A 48 -29.13 -9.08 0.90
C GLY A 48 -29.95 -8.12 0.03
N ASP A 49 -30.57 -8.61 -1.04
CA ASP A 49 -31.25 -7.72 -2.02
C ASP A 49 -32.46 -7.00 -1.40
N ASN A 50 -33.08 -7.61 -0.39
CA ASN A 50 -34.26 -7.07 0.29
C ASN A 50 -33.95 -6.21 1.52
N GLY A 51 -32.67 -5.97 1.83
CA GLY A 51 -32.31 -4.99 2.84
C GLY A 51 -31.15 -5.39 3.74
N VAL A 52 -31.09 -4.65 4.84
CA VAL A 52 -30.00 -4.70 5.82
C VAL A 52 -30.54 -5.29 7.11
N TYR A 53 -29.76 -6.20 7.70
CA TYR A 53 -30.13 -6.90 8.93
C TYR A 53 -29.02 -6.74 9.97
N LEU A 54 -29.43 -6.61 11.23
CA LEU A 54 -28.51 -6.55 12.37
C LEU A 54 -28.79 -7.67 13.34
N ARG A 55 -27.72 -8.24 13.89
CA ARG A 55 -27.79 -9.06 15.09
C ARG A 55 -27.19 -8.26 16.26
N ARG A 56 -27.93 -8.15 17.35
CA ARG A 56 -27.46 -7.55 18.59
C ARG A 56 -27.05 -8.62 19.59
N SER A 57 -26.07 -8.34 20.43
CA SER A 57 -25.66 -9.18 21.56
C SER A 57 -26.64 -9.11 22.73
N SER A 58 -27.46 -8.05 22.79
CA SER A 58 -28.60 -7.96 23.72
C SER A 58 -29.72 -8.93 23.34
N GLY A 59 -30.54 -9.33 24.32
CA GLY A 59 -31.78 -10.09 24.07
C GLY A 59 -31.55 -11.46 23.45
N ASP A 60 -30.66 -12.28 24.04
CA ASP A 60 -30.30 -13.62 23.56
C ASP A 60 -29.85 -13.68 22.09
N GLY A 61 -29.38 -12.58 21.51
CA GLY A 61 -29.06 -12.55 20.07
C GLY A 61 -30.23 -12.07 19.21
N ASP A 62 -30.79 -10.91 19.52
CA ASP A 62 -31.90 -10.32 18.76
C ASP A 62 -31.50 -10.02 17.31
N VAL A 63 -32.42 -10.26 16.38
CA VAL A 63 -32.28 -10.00 14.95
C VAL A 63 -33.26 -8.91 14.52
N TYR A 64 -32.74 -7.92 13.81
CA TYR A 64 -33.50 -6.76 13.33
C TYR A 64 -33.40 -6.61 11.81
N ARG A 65 -34.50 -6.20 11.18
CA ARG A 65 -34.56 -5.79 9.77
C ARG A 65 -34.66 -4.27 9.67
N ARG A 66 -33.89 -3.67 8.76
CA ARG A 66 -33.98 -2.23 8.49
C ARG A 66 -35.30 -1.89 7.78
N ASN A 67 -36.04 -0.92 8.29
CA ASN A 67 -37.26 -0.40 7.68
C ASN A 67 -37.25 1.13 7.70
N GLY A 68 -37.08 1.78 6.55
CA GLY A 68 -37.05 3.25 6.45
C GLY A 68 -35.96 3.89 7.31
N ASN A 69 -36.30 4.45 8.48
CA ASN A 69 -35.38 4.99 9.51
C ASN A 69 -35.38 4.22 10.86
N SER A 70 -36.14 3.14 10.96
CA SER A 70 -36.24 2.26 12.13
C SER A 70 -35.70 0.84 11.88
N TRP A 71 -35.71 0.04 12.94
CA TRP A 71 -35.34 -1.37 12.93
C TRP A 71 -36.51 -2.19 13.49
N ASP A 72 -37.05 -3.08 12.67
CA ASP A 72 -38.10 -4.02 13.08
C ASP A 72 -37.43 -5.23 13.75
N HIS A 73 -37.84 -5.58 14.97
CA HIS A 73 -37.40 -6.81 15.61
C HIS A 73 -38.08 -8.00 14.93
N ILE A 74 -37.29 -8.96 14.43
CA ILE A 74 -37.79 -10.09 13.64
C ILE A 74 -37.35 -11.45 14.18
N GLY A 75 -36.58 -11.50 15.28
CA GLY A 75 -36.17 -12.77 15.88
C GLY A 75 -35.22 -12.61 17.06
N HIS A 76 -34.96 -13.71 17.74
CA HIS A 76 -34.05 -13.84 18.88
C HIS A 76 -33.26 -15.15 18.77
N ASN A 77 -32.41 -15.45 19.77
CA ASN A 77 -31.59 -16.68 19.86
C ASN A 77 -30.54 -16.83 18.74
N ALA A 78 -30.10 -15.74 18.12
CA ALA A 78 -29.08 -15.81 17.05
C ALA A 78 -27.66 -15.58 17.59
N ASP A 79 -26.75 -16.50 17.33
CA ASP A 79 -25.32 -16.32 17.51
C ASP A 79 -24.68 -15.71 16.26
N LYS A 80 -25.20 -16.07 15.08
CA LYS A 80 -24.79 -15.56 13.77
C LYS A 80 -25.98 -15.48 12.81
N ILE A 81 -25.91 -14.55 11.87
CA ILE A 81 -26.84 -14.38 10.76
C ILE A 81 -26.12 -14.32 9.41
N TRP A 82 -26.83 -14.66 8.33
CA TRP A 82 -26.37 -14.57 6.94
C TRP A 82 -27.53 -14.10 6.06
N ALA A 83 -27.22 -13.30 5.04
CA ALA A 83 -28.20 -12.90 4.03
C ALA A 83 -27.61 -13.09 2.62
N SER A 84 -28.47 -13.41 1.66
CA SER A 84 -28.14 -13.44 0.23
C SER A 84 -29.24 -12.77 -0.60
N GLY A 85 -28.97 -12.60 -1.90
CA GLY A 85 -29.82 -11.83 -2.81
C GLY A 85 -31.25 -12.36 -2.97
N SER A 86 -31.48 -13.67 -3.00
CA SER A 86 -32.81 -14.25 -3.29
C SER A 86 -33.81 -14.24 -2.11
N ASN A 87 -33.94 -13.15 -1.36
CA ASN A 87 -34.87 -13.04 -0.21
C ASN A 87 -34.58 -14.06 0.89
N ASN A 88 -33.29 -14.31 1.15
CA ASN A 88 -32.86 -15.35 2.04
C ASN A 88 -32.10 -14.76 3.23
N LEU A 89 -32.64 -14.99 4.42
CA LEU A 89 -32.03 -14.64 5.69
C LEU A 89 -31.97 -15.90 6.55
N TYR A 90 -30.80 -16.17 7.11
CA TYR A 90 -30.53 -17.33 7.94
C TYR A 90 -29.97 -16.90 9.28
N LYS A 91 -30.25 -17.70 10.31
CA LYS A 91 -29.58 -17.58 11.61
C LYS A 91 -29.18 -18.94 12.13
N TRP A 92 -28.20 -18.94 13.02
CA TRP A 92 -27.80 -20.12 13.77
C TRP A 92 -27.74 -19.80 15.26
N SER A 93 -28.14 -20.77 16.08
CA SER A 93 -28.08 -20.69 17.53
C SER A 93 -27.15 -21.75 18.10
N SER A 94 -26.20 -21.33 18.93
CA SER A 94 -25.35 -22.23 19.71
C SER A 94 -26.12 -22.91 20.84
N ASN A 95 -27.21 -22.31 21.30
CA ASN A 95 -28.07 -22.86 22.35
C ASN A 95 -28.96 -24.00 21.82
N THR A 96 -29.65 -23.80 20.68
CA THR A 96 -30.54 -24.83 20.12
C THR A 96 -29.83 -25.77 19.14
N LYS A 97 -28.64 -25.39 18.64
CA LYS A 97 -27.93 -26.08 17.54
C LYS A 97 -28.74 -26.14 16.25
N GLU A 98 -29.65 -25.17 16.06
CA GLU A 98 -30.52 -25.11 14.89
C GLU A 98 -30.03 -24.06 13.88
N ILE A 99 -30.18 -24.37 12.60
CA ILE A 99 -30.12 -23.39 11.51
C ILE A 99 -31.55 -23.09 11.11
N GLU A 100 -31.92 -21.82 11.08
CA GLU A 100 -33.26 -21.38 10.73
C GLU A 100 -33.21 -20.44 9.52
N LYS A 101 -34.20 -20.57 8.62
CA LYS A 101 -34.44 -19.68 7.49
C LYS A 101 -35.65 -18.78 7.79
N TYR A 102 -35.51 -17.49 7.56
CA TYR A 102 -36.62 -16.55 7.69
C TYR A 102 -37.50 -16.58 6.43
N THR A 103 -38.82 -16.63 6.64
CA THR A 103 -39.82 -16.67 5.58
C THR A 103 -40.56 -15.35 5.55
N PHE A 104 -40.30 -14.50 4.54
CA PHE A 104 -40.86 -13.15 4.49
C PHE A 104 -42.38 -13.12 4.31
N SER A 105 -42.96 -14.07 3.58
CA SER A 105 -44.42 -14.13 3.34
C SER A 105 -45.23 -14.47 4.59
N GLY A 106 -44.62 -15.12 5.57
CA GLY A 106 -45.26 -15.53 6.82
C GLY A 106 -44.58 -14.99 8.07
N GLU A 107 -43.65 -14.05 7.90
CA GLU A 107 -42.84 -13.38 8.93
C GLU A 107 -42.32 -14.31 10.05
N GLN A 108 -41.84 -15.50 9.68
CA GLN A 108 -41.50 -16.55 10.63
C GLN A 108 -40.17 -17.24 10.31
N TRP A 109 -39.50 -17.73 11.35
CA TRP A 109 -38.31 -18.58 11.24
C TRP A 109 -38.71 -20.06 11.14
N GLN A 110 -38.08 -20.78 10.21
CA GLN A 110 -38.28 -22.20 10.00
C GLN A 110 -36.96 -22.94 10.15
N VAL A 111 -36.94 -23.98 10.97
CA VAL A 111 -35.74 -24.82 11.16
C VAL A 111 -35.45 -25.62 9.89
N ILE A 112 -34.24 -25.49 9.37
CA ILE A 112 -33.74 -26.22 8.19
C ILE A 112 -32.60 -27.19 8.53
N ASP A 113 -32.00 -27.11 9.73
CA ASP A 113 -31.03 -28.06 10.24
C ASP A 113 -31.06 -28.16 11.77
N LYS A 114 -30.71 -29.33 12.30
CA LYS A 114 -30.48 -29.58 13.74
C LYS A 114 -29.17 -30.35 13.94
N SER A 115 -28.06 -29.83 13.40
CA SER A 115 -26.77 -30.52 13.45
C SER A 115 -25.88 -29.99 14.59
N PRO A 116 -25.29 -30.86 15.44
CA PRO A 116 -24.37 -30.44 16.49
C PRO A 116 -23.01 -29.94 15.95
N GLY A 117 -22.72 -30.14 14.66
CA GLY A 117 -21.42 -29.88 14.05
C GLY A 117 -21.29 -28.56 13.30
N PHE A 118 -22.18 -27.58 13.48
CA PHE A 118 -22.15 -26.32 12.72
C PHE A 118 -20.83 -25.52 12.92
N LYS A 119 -20.24 -25.01 11.83
CA LYS A 119 -19.10 -24.08 11.86
C LYS A 119 -19.38 -22.76 11.14
N ASP A 120 -19.86 -22.83 9.89
CA ASP A 120 -20.17 -21.63 9.11
C ASP A 120 -21.17 -21.89 7.96
N LEU A 121 -21.74 -20.82 7.42
CA LEU A 121 -22.52 -20.84 6.16
C LEU A 121 -21.86 -20.00 5.07
N ALA A 122 -22.01 -20.44 3.83
CA ALA A 122 -21.90 -19.61 2.63
C ALA A 122 -23.23 -19.64 1.88
N VAL A 123 -23.72 -18.48 1.47
CA VAL A 123 -25.02 -18.31 0.83
C VAL A 123 -24.88 -17.50 -0.44
N ASP A 124 -25.57 -17.91 -1.50
CA ASP A 124 -25.57 -17.24 -2.80
C ASP A 124 -26.86 -17.54 -3.56
N GLY A 125 -27.62 -16.50 -3.90
CA GLY A 125 -29.01 -16.67 -4.34
C GLY A 125 -29.80 -17.54 -3.36
N ASP A 126 -30.37 -18.65 -3.84
CA ASP A 126 -31.08 -19.67 -3.06
C ASP A 126 -30.20 -20.80 -2.53
N ALA A 127 -28.93 -20.85 -2.96
CA ALA A 127 -28.01 -21.89 -2.52
C ALA A 127 -27.52 -21.62 -1.10
N VAL A 128 -27.59 -22.66 -0.26
CA VAL A 128 -27.07 -22.64 1.11
C VAL A 128 -26.06 -23.76 1.26
N TYR A 129 -24.87 -23.41 1.70
CA TYR A 129 -23.79 -24.32 1.96
C TYR A 129 -23.35 -24.22 3.40
N GLN A 130 -23.11 -25.36 4.03
CA GLN A 130 -22.67 -25.45 5.42
C GLN A 130 -21.28 -26.07 5.48
N LEU A 131 -20.41 -25.43 6.25
CA LEU A 131 -19.17 -26.02 6.74
C LEU A 131 -19.41 -26.51 8.16
N ARG A 132 -18.97 -27.74 8.43
CA ARG A 132 -19.04 -28.35 9.77
C ARG A 132 -17.69 -28.36 10.47
N THR A 133 -17.71 -28.53 11.80
CA THR A 133 -16.53 -28.56 12.67
C THR A 133 -15.61 -29.75 12.39
N ASP A 134 -16.15 -30.84 11.86
CA ASP A 134 -15.39 -32.00 11.36
C ASP A 134 -14.72 -31.74 10.00
N GLY A 135 -14.88 -30.53 9.44
CA GLY A 135 -14.33 -30.16 8.14
C GLY A 135 -15.10 -30.75 6.95
N SER A 136 -16.34 -31.19 7.12
CA SER A 136 -17.22 -31.59 6.01
C SER A 136 -18.02 -30.41 5.45
N ALA A 137 -18.27 -30.44 4.13
CA ALA A 137 -19.12 -29.47 3.44
C ALA A 137 -20.46 -30.10 3.03
N TRP A 138 -21.55 -29.34 3.13
CA TRP A 138 -22.90 -29.79 2.81
C TRP A 138 -23.66 -28.72 2.03
N LYS A 139 -24.58 -29.14 1.15
CA LYS A 139 -25.51 -28.26 0.42
C LYS A 139 -26.93 -28.54 0.89
N TYR A 140 -27.73 -27.49 1.06
CA TYR A 140 -29.16 -27.61 1.27
C TYR A 140 -29.90 -27.60 -0.07
N ASP A 141 -30.64 -28.67 -0.35
CA ASP A 141 -31.54 -28.81 -1.49
C ASP A 141 -32.69 -29.76 -1.10
N ASN A 142 -33.74 -29.20 -0.49
CA ASN A 142 -34.82 -29.95 0.15
C ASN A 142 -34.33 -30.99 1.17
N GLY A 143 -33.21 -30.70 1.81
CA GLY A 143 -32.45 -31.62 2.67
C GLY A 143 -30.96 -31.35 2.56
N TRP A 144 -30.19 -31.78 3.56
CA TRP A 144 -28.73 -31.62 3.55
C TRP A 144 -28.05 -32.79 2.85
N HIS A 145 -27.31 -32.48 1.79
CA HIS A 145 -26.51 -33.43 1.03
C HIS A 145 -25.03 -33.15 1.24
N ARG A 146 -24.25 -34.17 1.57
CA ARG A 146 -22.81 -34.03 1.80
C ARG A 146 -22.09 -33.81 0.47
N LEU A 147 -21.25 -32.77 0.42
CA LEU A 147 -20.43 -32.42 -0.74
C LEU A 147 -18.98 -32.86 -0.59
N ASP A 148 -18.45 -32.85 0.64
CA ASP A 148 -17.06 -33.23 0.92
C ASP A 148 -16.95 -33.94 2.27
N ALA A 149 -16.02 -34.90 2.33
CA ALA A 149 -15.79 -35.79 3.46
C ALA A 149 -14.38 -35.75 4.05
N ASN A 150 -13.47 -34.97 3.45
CA ASN A 150 -12.04 -35.13 3.61
C ASN A 150 -11.50 -34.45 4.88
N GLY A 151 -12.33 -33.71 5.63
CA GLY A 151 -11.98 -33.16 6.95
C GLY A 151 -10.90 -32.08 6.96
N HIS A 152 -10.48 -31.61 5.79
CA HIS A 152 -9.40 -30.63 5.62
C HIS A 152 -9.91 -29.19 5.40
N LEU A 153 -11.23 -28.98 5.37
CA LEU A 153 -11.83 -27.68 5.08
C LEU A 153 -11.65 -26.66 6.20
N SER A 154 -11.17 -25.48 5.83
CA SER A 154 -11.03 -24.32 6.73
C SER A 154 -12.10 -23.26 6.52
N GLU A 155 -12.54 -23.06 5.28
CA GLU A 155 -13.40 -21.94 4.88
C GLU A 155 -14.19 -22.30 3.61
N ILE A 156 -15.40 -21.75 3.48
CA ILE A 156 -16.23 -21.82 2.28
C ILE A 156 -16.65 -20.40 1.86
N ALA A 157 -16.77 -20.16 0.56
CA ALA A 157 -17.27 -18.90 0.02
C ALA A 157 -18.17 -19.18 -1.19
N ALA A 158 -19.32 -18.51 -1.26
CA ALA A 158 -20.27 -18.63 -2.34
C ALA A 158 -20.57 -17.24 -2.94
N GLY A 159 -20.76 -17.19 -4.26
CA GLY A 159 -21.03 -15.95 -4.99
C GLY A 159 -20.98 -16.17 -6.50
N GLY A 160 -21.81 -15.46 -7.25
CA GLY A 160 -21.84 -15.55 -8.72
C GLY A 160 -22.30 -16.91 -9.26
N GLY A 161 -23.11 -17.65 -8.51
CA GLY A 161 -23.56 -19.01 -8.83
C GLY A 161 -22.53 -20.10 -8.55
N HIS A 162 -21.46 -19.80 -7.82
CA HIS A 162 -20.34 -20.72 -7.58
C HIS A 162 -20.06 -20.92 -6.10
N LEU A 163 -19.54 -22.11 -5.77
CA LEU A 163 -19.04 -22.45 -4.44
C LEU A 163 -17.55 -22.74 -4.51
N TYR A 164 -16.81 -22.18 -3.56
CA TYR A 164 -15.39 -22.38 -3.38
C TYR A 164 -15.09 -22.81 -1.96
N MET A 165 -14.00 -23.54 -1.79
CA MET A 165 -13.49 -23.90 -0.47
C MET A 165 -11.98 -23.68 -0.38
N ARG A 166 -11.52 -23.46 0.84
CA ARG A 166 -10.10 -23.40 1.18
C ARG A 166 -9.77 -24.46 2.23
N HIS A 167 -8.73 -25.24 1.96
CA HIS A 167 -8.18 -26.20 2.90
C HIS A 167 -7.22 -25.54 3.90
N ASN A 168 -6.92 -26.24 4.99
CA ASN A 168 -5.96 -25.78 6.02
C ASN A 168 -4.55 -25.50 5.50
N ASN A 169 -4.13 -26.18 4.43
CA ASN A 169 -2.87 -25.95 3.72
C ASN A 169 -2.90 -24.76 2.73
N GLY A 170 -4.02 -24.02 2.67
CA GLY A 170 -4.23 -22.88 1.79
C GLY A 170 -4.72 -23.23 0.38
N GLN A 171 -4.81 -24.51 0.00
CA GLN A 171 -5.30 -24.89 -1.33
C GLN A 171 -6.76 -24.49 -1.51
N VAL A 172 -7.07 -23.96 -2.69
CA VAL A 172 -8.41 -23.49 -3.07
C VAL A 172 -9.01 -24.43 -4.11
N PHE A 173 -10.30 -24.74 -3.95
CA PHE A 173 -11.05 -25.64 -4.82
C PHE A 173 -12.36 -24.99 -5.27
N HIS A 174 -12.80 -25.35 -6.47
CA HIS A 174 -14.08 -24.96 -7.06
C HIS A 174 -15.03 -26.16 -7.12
N TYR A 175 -16.29 -25.94 -6.77
CA TYR A 175 -17.35 -26.94 -6.81
C TYR A 175 -17.94 -27.06 -8.22
N ASN A 176 -17.91 -28.26 -8.80
CA ASN A 176 -18.36 -28.48 -10.18
C ASN A 176 -19.85 -28.86 -10.30
N GLY A 177 -20.66 -28.72 -9.24
CA GLY A 177 -22.07 -29.10 -9.26
C GLY A 177 -22.37 -30.59 -9.00
N THR A 178 -21.34 -31.42 -8.83
CA THR A 178 -21.42 -32.84 -8.41
C THR A 178 -20.57 -33.04 -7.15
N ILE A 179 -20.33 -34.26 -6.67
CA ILE A 179 -19.42 -34.50 -5.52
C ILE A 179 -17.92 -34.21 -5.84
N HIS A 180 -17.62 -33.75 -7.05
CA HIS A 180 -16.25 -33.48 -7.49
C HIS A 180 -15.84 -32.02 -7.31
N TRP A 181 -14.68 -31.85 -6.68
CA TRP A 181 -14.00 -30.58 -6.48
C TRP A 181 -12.80 -30.47 -7.41
N THR A 182 -12.70 -29.38 -8.15
CA THR A 182 -11.50 -29.09 -8.95
C THR A 182 -10.55 -28.24 -8.12
N ARG A 183 -9.30 -28.69 -7.95
CA ARG A 183 -8.24 -27.84 -7.39
C ARG A 183 -7.99 -26.68 -8.34
N ILE A 184 -8.20 -25.46 -7.85
CA ILE A 184 -7.89 -24.24 -8.58
C ILE A 184 -6.71 -23.48 -7.96
N GLY A 185 -6.19 -23.91 -6.81
CA GLY A 185 -5.00 -23.32 -6.20
C GLY A 185 -3.71 -23.56 -7.00
N ASP A 186 -2.84 -22.56 -7.03
CA ASP A 186 -1.44 -22.68 -7.43
C ASP A 186 -0.65 -23.51 -6.40
N ASN A 187 0.59 -23.90 -6.72
CA ASN A 187 1.43 -24.74 -5.84
C ASN A 187 1.87 -24.03 -4.55
N ASP A 188 1.78 -22.71 -4.53
CA ASP A 188 2.29 -21.82 -3.48
C ASP A 188 1.15 -21.03 -2.81
N SER A 189 -0.03 -21.66 -2.70
CA SER A 189 -1.27 -20.90 -2.47
C SER A 189 -1.27 -20.03 -1.21
N HIS A 190 -0.64 -20.48 -0.11
CA HIS A 190 -0.53 -19.78 1.19
C HIS A 190 -1.78 -18.95 1.55
N ALA A 191 -2.95 -19.44 1.12
CA ALA A 191 -4.16 -18.67 1.19
C ALA A 191 -4.67 -18.75 2.62
N VAL A 192 -4.99 -17.59 3.17
CA VAL A 192 -5.50 -17.43 4.53
C VAL A 192 -6.94 -16.97 4.53
N GLN A 193 -7.46 -16.55 3.38
CA GLN A 193 -8.86 -16.14 3.20
C GLN A 193 -9.29 -16.31 1.74
N ILE A 194 -10.56 -16.64 1.50
CA ILE A 194 -11.20 -16.56 0.19
C ILE A 194 -12.45 -15.67 0.22
N ALA A 195 -12.77 -15.02 -0.89
CA ALA A 195 -14.00 -14.26 -1.06
C ALA A 195 -14.55 -14.49 -2.46
N ALA A 196 -15.85 -14.77 -2.58
CA ALA A 196 -16.51 -15.02 -3.86
C ALA A 196 -17.63 -14.01 -4.09
N GLY A 197 -17.84 -13.61 -5.34
CA GLY A 197 -18.91 -12.71 -5.76
C GLY A 197 -19.15 -12.82 -7.26
N ASP A 198 -19.91 -11.88 -7.84
CA ASP A 198 -20.36 -11.91 -9.24
C ASP A 198 -19.22 -12.05 -10.25
N ASN A 199 -18.01 -11.62 -9.87
CA ASN A 199 -16.83 -11.61 -10.72
C ASN A 199 -15.83 -12.75 -10.42
N GLY A 200 -16.28 -13.80 -9.75
CA GLY A 200 -15.50 -14.99 -9.40
C GLY A 200 -14.92 -14.95 -7.99
N VAL A 201 -13.87 -15.75 -7.78
CA VAL A 201 -13.22 -15.92 -6.47
C VAL A 201 -11.88 -15.18 -6.38
N PHE A 202 -11.64 -14.64 -5.20
CA PHE A 202 -10.41 -14.00 -4.79
C PHE A 202 -9.81 -14.74 -3.60
N LYS A 203 -8.48 -14.71 -3.49
CA LYS A 203 -7.76 -15.22 -2.31
C LYS A 203 -6.84 -14.15 -1.76
N ARG A 204 -6.74 -14.09 -0.43
CA ARG A 204 -5.70 -13.35 0.28
C ARG A 204 -4.64 -14.34 0.76
N ARG A 205 -3.38 -14.05 0.49
CA ARG A 205 -2.24 -14.82 0.98
C ARG A 205 -1.74 -14.31 2.33
N GLN A 206 -0.92 -15.10 3.02
CA GLN A 206 -0.36 -14.76 4.33
C GLN A 206 0.46 -13.45 4.33
N ASN A 207 1.17 -13.15 3.22
CA ASN A 207 1.88 -11.89 3.02
C ASN A 207 0.96 -10.68 2.73
N GLY A 208 -0.36 -10.89 2.68
CA GLY A 208 -1.34 -9.85 2.39
C GLY A 208 -1.67 -9.66 0.91
N GLY A 209 -0.94 -10.31 0.00
CA GLY A 209 -1.20 -10.23 -1.44
C GLY A 209 -2.60 -10.77 -1.79
N ILE A 210 -3.33 -10.05 -2.63
CA ILE A 210 -4.68 -10.45 -3.08
C ILE A 210 -4.62 -10.86 -4.55
N TYR A 211 -5.26 -11.99 -4.86
CA TYR A 211 -5.24 -12.58 -6.18
C TYR A 211 -6.66 -12.89 -6.66
N LYS A 212 -6.94 -12.60 -7.93
CA LYS A 212 -8.17 -13.00 -8.64
C LYS A 212 -7.94 -14.30 -9.40
N TYR A 213 -8.86 -15.25 -9.29
CA TYR A 213 -8.82 -16.45 -10.11
C TYR A 213 -9.04 -16.12 -11.60
N VAL A 214 -8.28 -16.77 -12.48
CA VAL A 214 -8.41 -16.61 -13.94
C VAL A 214 -8.97 -17.89 -14.55
N SER A 215 -8.21 -18.98 -14.53
CA SER A 215 -8.60 -20.28 -15.11
C SER A 215 -7.62 -21.37 -14.70
N GLY A 216 -8.05 -22.64 -14.67
CA GLY A 216 -7.18 -23.76 -14.30
C GLY A 216 -6.60 -23.57 -12.89
N THR A 217 -5.28 -23.45 -12.79
CA THR A 217 -4.54 -23.10 -11.57
C THR A 217 -3.97 -21.67 -11.58
N SER A 218 -4.35 -20.85 -12.57
CA SER A 218 -3.85 -19.50 -12.78
C SER A 218 -4.59 -18.46 -11.95
N TRP A 219 -3.81 -17.58 -11.30
CA TRP A 219 -4.28 -16.48 -10.48
C TRP A 219 -3.52 -15.20 -10.84
N LYS A 220 -4.24 -14.09 -11.00
CA LYS A 220 -3.64 -12.77 -11.25
C LYS A 220 -3.54 -12.00 -9.94
N LYS A 221 -2.35 -11.49 -9.59
CA LYS A 221 -2.18 -10.57 -8.47
C LYS A 221 -2.95 -9.28 -8.78
N VAL A 222 -3.85 -8.87 -7.89
CA VAL A 222 -4.68 -7.66 -8.03
C VAL A 222 -4.40 -6.64 -6.93
N SER A 223 -3.65 -7.02 -5.90
CA SER A 223 -3.17 -6.12 -4.84
C SER A 223 -1.77 -6.56 -4.45
N GLY A 224 -0.92 -5.58 -4.16
CA GLY A 224 0.36 -5.78 -3.48
C GLY A 224 0.24 -6.43 -2.11
N ASP A 225 1.39 -6.61 -1.48
CA ASP A 225 1.52 -7.26 -0.18
C ASP A 225 1.16 -6.27 0.94
N ILE A 226 -0.10 -6.32 1.36
CA ILE A 226 -0.66 -5.47 2.42
C ILE A 226 -0.97 -6.35 3.63
N ALA A 227 -0.02 -6.37 4.56
CA ALA A 227 -0.22 -7.04 5.84
C ALA A 227 -1.48 -6.51 6.55
N ASN A 228 -2.10 -7.35 7.37
CA ASN A 228 -3.22 -6.95 8.24
C ASN A 228 -4.42 -6.38 7.47
N CYS A 229 -4.79 -7.02 6.36
CA CYS A 229 -6.06 -6.75 5.68
C CYS A 229 -6.99 -7.97 5.65
N GLY A 230 -8.29 -7.71 5.53
CA GLY A 230 -9.32 -8.69 5.21
C GLY A 230 -9.98 -8.37 3.87
N ILE A 231 -10.53 -9.39 3.21
CA ILE A 231 -11.26 -9.25 1.95
C ILE A 231 -12.71 -9.72 2.04
N THR A 232 -13.59 -9.12 1.24
CA THR A 232 -14.95 -9.60 0.99
C THR A 232 -15.37 -9.25 -0.44
N ALA A 233 -16.26 -10.03 -1.05
CA ALA A 233 -16.65 -9.85 -2.45
C ALA A 233 -18.16 -9.96 -2.65
N ALA A 234 -18.68 -9.13 -3.55
CA ALA A 234 -20.03 -9.18 -4.11
C ALA A 234 -19.89 -8.80 -5.59
N ARG A 235 -20.53 -7.73 -6.06
CA ARG A 235 -20.22 -7.16 -7.38
C ARG A 235 -18.76 -6.72 -7.50
N PHE A 236 -18.20 -6.15 -6.45
CA PHE A 236 -16.80 -5.76 -6.38
C PHE A 236 -16.09 -6.52 -5.25
N LEU A 237 -14.76 -6.61 -5.37
CA LEU A 237 -13.89 -7.00 -4.26
C LEU A 237 -13.63 -5.76 -3.39
N TYR A 238 -13.74 -5.94 -2.07
CA TYR A 238 -13.38 -4.96 -1.07
C TYR A 238 -12.24 -5.47 -0.21
N ARG A 239 -11.38 -4.54 0.21
CA ARG A 239 -10.28 -4.76 1.15
C ARG A 239 -10.45 -3.78 2.32
N VAL A 240 -10.23 -4.28 3.53
CA VAL A 240 -10.15 -3.45 4.73
C VAL A 240 -8.85 -3.70 5.46
N THR A 241 -8.15 -2.63 5.84
CA THR A 241 -6.91 -2.71 6.61
C THR A 241 -7.17 -2.42 8.09
N THR A 242 -6.26 -2.86 8.97
CA THR A 242 -6.35 -2.56 10.42
C THR A 242 -6.25 -1.08 10.76
N GLU A 243 -5.68 -0.27 9.87
CA GLU A 243 -5.63 1.20 10.01
C GLU A 243 -6.96 1.89 9.62
N GLY A 244 -7.98 1.13 9.20
CA GLY A 244 -9.31 1.65 8.92
C GLY A 244 -9.56 2.02 7.46
N THR A 245 -8.59 1.76 6.57
CA THR A 245 -8.76 2.02 5.12
C THR A 245 -9.73 1.01 4.53
N ILE A 246 -10.74 1.48 3.79
CA ILE A 246 -11.64 0.65 2.99
C ILE A 246 -11.40 0.97 1.53
N SER A 247 -11.07 -0.03 0.73
CA SER A 247 -10.84 0.12 -0.71
C SER A 247 -11.67 -0.88 -1.49
N ARG A 248 -12.06 -0.50 -2.71
CA ARG A 248 -12.82 -1.32 -3.65
C ARG A 248 -12.06 -1.50 -4.95
N PHE A 249 -11.94 -2.73 -5.42
CA PHE A 249 -11.28 -3.06 -6.68
C PHE A 249 -12.23 -2.89 -7.86
N VAL A 250 -11.91 -1.96 -8.76
CA VAL A 250 -12.70 -1.66 -9.97
C VAL A 250 -12.10 -2.41 -11.16
N LEU A 251 -12.79 -3.48 -11.56
CA LEU A 251 -12.25 -4.51 -12.45
C LEU A 251 -11.89 -4.03 -13.87
N ASN A 252 -12.59 -3.02 -14.38
CA ASN A 252 -12.37 -2.53 -15.76
C ASN A 252 -11.12 -1.64 -15.86
N ASP A 253 -10.72 -1.01 -14.75
CA ASP A 253 -9.56 -0.10 -14.71
C ASP A 253 -8.37 -0.73 -13.97
N THR A 254 -8.54 -1.92 -13.39
CA THR A 254 -7.54 -2.60 -12.54
C THR A 254 -7.01 -1.73 -11.38
N ILE A 255 -7.81 -0.74 -10.96
CA ILE A 255 -7.47 0.18 -9.87
C ILE A 255 -8.19 -0.18 -8.58
N TRP A 256 -7.58 0.19 -7.46
CA TRP A 256 -8.26 0.24 -6.17
C TRP A 256 -8.73 1.66 -5.91
N GLN A 257 -10.04 1.82 -5.73
CA GLN A 257 -10.65 3.07 -5.30
C GLN A 257 -10.72 3.10 -3.77
N MET A 258 -10.21 4.15 -3.15
CA MET A 258 -10.35 4.36 -1.70
C MET A 258 -11.76 4.89 -1.38
N LEU A 259 -12.48 4.20 -0.49
CA LEU A 259 -13.82 4.59 -0.02
C LEU A 259 -13.77 5.16 1.40
N GLN A 260 -12.78 4.74 2.18
CA GLN A 260 -12.46 5.30 3.48
C GLN A 260 -10.93 5.39 3.62
N PRO A 261 -10.37 6.55 3.98
CA PRO A 261 -8.95 6.69 4.22
C PRO A 261 -8.55 6.08 5.57
N PRO A 262 -7.24 5.93 5.85
CA PRO A 262 -6.79 5.48 7.16
C PRO A 262 -7.23 6.44 8.27
N ASN A 263 -7.32 5.92 9.50
CA ASN A 263 -7.57 6.72 10.69
C ASN A 263 -6.51 7.82 10.85
N GLY A 264 -6.94 9.06 11.07
CA GLY A 264 -6.03 10.22 11.17
C GLY A 264 -5.52 10.76 9.83
N TRP A 265 -6.12 10.34 8.70
CA TRP A 265 -5.76 10.89 7.39
C TRP A 265 -5.96 12.41 7.37
N ARG A 266 -4.93 13.14 6.93
CA ARG A 266 -4.86 14.61 6.90
C ARG A 266 -5.02 15.31 8.27
N THR A 267 -4.96 14.59 9.40
CA THR A 267 -5.00 15.24 10.72
C THR A 267 -3.62 15.72 11.18
N THR A 268 -2.56 15.08 10.69
CA THR A 268 -1.18 15.50 10.99
C THR A 268 -0.78 16.68 10.12
N THR A 269 -0.44 17.80 10.76
CA THR A 269 0.13 18.98 10.09
C THR A 269 1.65 18.94 10.16
N VAL A 270 2.27 18.75 8.99
CA VAL A 270 3.68 19.06 8.77
C VAL A 270 3.72 20.42 8.05
N PRO A 271 4.50 21.41 8.52
CA PRO A 271 4.66 22.65 7.77
C PRO A 271 5.52 22.39 6.51
N PRO A 272 5.24 23.06 5.38
CA PRO A 272 6.14 23.00 4.25
C PRO A 272 7.49 23.63 4.62
N ALA A 273 8.58 23.09 4.06
CA ALA A 273 9.90 23.67 4.19
C ALA A 273 9.98 25.01 3.42
N GLU A 274 9.43 25.05 2.21
CA GLU A 274 9.32 26.26 1.38
C GLU A 274 8.01 26.22 0.57
N VAL A 275 7.57 27.40 0.12
CA VAL A 275 6.39 27.57 -0.74
C VAL A 275 6.76 28.48 -1.90
N TYR A 276 6.42 28.08 -3.11
CA TYR A 276 6.79 28.71 -4.36
C TYR A 276 5.56 29.27 -5.07
N ASP A 277 5.70 30.43 -5.70
CA ASP A 277 4.62 31.18 -6.35
C ASP A 277 4.90 31.51 -7.82
N GLY A 278 6.01 31.05 -8.39
CA GLY A 278 6.34 31.30 -9.80
C GLY A 278 6.64 32.76 -10.14
N GLY A 279 6.82 33.62 -9.13
CA GLY A 279 6.94 35.07 -9.30
C GLY A 279 5.62 35.83 -9.31
N TYR A 280 4.49 35.16 -9.03
CA TYR A 280 3.16 35.76 -8.98
C TYR A 280 2.76 36.08 -7.54
N THR A 281 2.85 37.35 -7.14
CA THR A 281 2.59 37.78 -5.75
C THR A 281 1.12 37.71 -5.34
N ASP A 282 0.20 37.59 -6.31
CA ASP A 282 -1.23 37.39 -6.12
C ASP A 282 -1.64 35.91 -5.94
N ALA A 283 -0.69 34.97 -6.03
CA ALA A 283 -0.94 33.55 -5.77
C ALA A 283 -1.31 33.31 -4.29
N SER A 284 -2.51 32.76 -4.05
CA SER A 284 -3.06 32.60 -2.70
C SER A 284 -3.08 31.16 -2.19
N GLU A 285 -3.42 30.19 -3.05
CA GLU A 285 -3.69 28.82 -2.64
C GLU A 285 -2.58 27.84 -3.04
N ILE A 286 -2.27 26.90 -2.15
CA ILE A 286 -1.38 25.77 -2.46
C ILE A 286 -2.20 24.70 -3.19
N TRP A 287 -1.85 24.44 -4.45
CA TRP A 287 -2.51 23.44 -5.29
C TRP A 287 -1.72 22.13 -5.42
N LEU A 288 -0.43 22.17 -5.08
CA LEU A 288 0.44 21.01 -5.15
C LEU A 288 1.40 20.99 -3.96
N LYS A 289 1.51 19.83 -3.31
CA LYS A 289 2.45 19.56 -2.22
C LYS A 289 3.39 18.44 -2.64
N ILE A 290 4.69 18.70 -2.63
CA ILE A 290 5.73 17.77 -3.10
C ILE A 290 6.62 17.35 -1.94
N GLY A 291 6.70 16.04 -1.65
CA GLY A 291 7.66 15.46 -0.72
C GLY A 291 8.99 15.13 -1.42
N ASN A 292 10.11 15.63 -0.92
CA ASN A 292 11.44 15.27 -1.43
C ASN A 292 12.55 15.73 -0.47
N GLY A 293 13.73 15.10 -0.54
CA GLY A 293 14.93 15.49 0.21
C GLY A 293 15.88 16.33 -0.64
N ALA A 294 16.79 15.64 -1.36
CA ALA A 294 17.96 16.22 -2.00
C ALA A 294 17.63 17.26 -3.08
N ALA A 295 16.67 16.99 -3.98
CA ALA A 295 16.28 17.94 -5.03
C ALA A 295 15.61 19.20 -4.48
N GLY A 296 14.97 19.12 -3.31
CA GLY A 296 14.46 20.28 -2.60
C GLY A 296 15.58 21.13 -2.04
N GLN A 297 16.54 20.50 -1.35
CA GLN A 297 17.73 21.19 -0.81
C GLN A 297 18.65 21.75 -1.90
N SER A 298 18.66 21.14 -3.09
CA SER A 298 19.38 21.68 -4.23
C SER A 298 18.67 22.87 -4.87
N HIS A 299 17.41 23.13 -4.55
CA HIS A 299 16.49 24.07 -5.20
C HIS A 299 15.99 23.66 -6.59
N LEU A 300 16.18 22.40 -7.00
CA LEU A 300 15.51 21.88 -8.21
C LEU A 300 13.98 21.91 -8.05
N ILE A 301 13.44 21.55 -6.87
CA ILE A 301 11.99 21.60 -6.65
C ILE A 301 11.45 23.03 -6.82
N LYS A 302 12.19 24.04 -6.37
CA LYS A 302 11.84 25.45 -6.62
C LYS A 302 11.80 25.74 -8.13
N ALA A 303 12.86 25.38 -8.86
CA ALA A 303 12.94 25.63 -10.30
C ALA A 303 11.79 24.94 -11.08
N LEU A 304 11.49 23.69 -10.73
CA LEU A 304 10.38 22.94 -11.32
C LEU A 304 9.03 23.54 -10.96
N ALA A 305 8.82 23.91 -9.69
CA ALA A 305 7.59 24.52 -9.22
C ALA A 305 7.32 25.86 -9.92
N ASP A 306 8.30 26.76 -9.94
CA ASP A 306 8.16 28.07 -10.57
C ASP A 306 7.87 27.94 -12.08
N ALA A 307 8.61 27.07 -12.77
CA ALA A 307 8.40 26.83 -14.19
C ALA A 307 7.03 26.19 -14.49
N PHE A 308 6.57 25.27 -13.64
CA PHE A 308 5.24 24.67 -13.79
C PHE A 308 4.11 25.69 -13.54
N ILE A 309 4.24 26.54 -12.52
CA ILE A 309 3.30 27.63 -12.25
C ILE A 309 3.23 28.56 -13.47
N GLN A 310 4.39 29.01 -13.95
CA GLN A 310 4.47 29.88 -15.14
C GLN A 310 3.87 29.21 -16.38
N PHE A 311 4.16 27.94 -16.60
CA PHE A 311 3.59 27.16 -17.69
C PHE A 311 2.05 27.13 -17.60
N LYS A 312 1.50 26.77 -16.45
CA LYS A 312 0.05 26.66 -16.25
C LYS A 312 -0.66 28.02 -16.37
N VAL A 313 -0.06 29.10 -15.85
CA VAL A 313 -0.59 30.47 -15.99
C VAL A 313 -0.58 30.93 -17.44
N ALA A 314 0.50 30.66 -18.20
CA ALA A 314 0.56 30.94 -19.63
C ALA A 314 -0.50 30.17 -20.44
N HIS A 315 -1.02 29.07 -19.90
CA HIS A 315 -2.09 28.26 -20.49
C HIS A 315 -3.47 28.51 -19.85
N GLY A 316 -3.65 29.66 -19.19
CA GLY A 316 -4.96 30.16 -18.76
C GLY A 316 -5.40 29.79 -17.34
N GLU A 317 -4.55 29.13 -16.55
CA GLU A 317 -4.82 29.00 -15.11
C GLU A 317 -4.58 30.34 -14.38
N ARG A 318 -5.26 30.52 -13.25
CA ARG A 318 -4.89 31.58 -12.31
C ARG A 318 -3.60 31.24 -11.55
N PRO A 319 -2.84 32.23 -11.04
CA PRO A 319 -1.70 31.96 -10.17
C PRO A 319 -2.05 31.10 -8.95
N PHE A 320 -1.14 30.17 -8.62
CA PHE A 320 -1.25 29.22 -7.51
C PHE A 320 0.13 28.96 -6.91
N LYS A 321 0.16 28.29 -5.76
CA LYS A 321 1.38 27.93 -5.04
C LYS A 321 1.67 26.44 -5.09
N VAL A 322 2.96 26.12 -5.05
CA VAL A 322 3.48 24.77 -4.86
C VAL A 322 4.28 24.74 -3.56
N ALA A 323 4.01 23.78 -2.68
CA ALA A 323 4.67 23.65 -1.40
C ALA A 323 5.62 22.45 -1.39
N TRP A 324 6.84 22.65 -0.93
CA TRP A 324 7.82 21.58 -0.76
C TRP A 324 7.86 21.13 0.71
N TYR A 325 7.83 19.82 0.91
CA TYR A 325 7.96 19.14 2.19
C TYR A 325 9.28 18.38 2.18
N LYS A 326 10.18 18.76 3.10
CA LYS A 326 11.48 18.10 3.24
C LYS A 326 11.29 16.72 3.87
N SER A 327 11.70 15.68 3.17
CA SER A 327 11.55 14.27 3.60
C SER A 327 12.48 13.33 2.83
N ASP A 328 12.89 12.21 3.43
CA ASP A 328 13.54 11.12 2.69
C ASP A 328 12.51 10.27 1.90
N THR A 329 12.94 9.23 1.18
CA THR A 329 12.04 8.34 0.41
C THR A 329 10.94 7.72 1.28
N THR A 330 11.31 7.20 2.46
CA THR A 330 10.37 6.51 3.36
C THR A 330 9.37 7.51 3.95
N GLU A 331 9.86 8.65 4.43
CA GLU A 331 9.02 9.73 4.95
C GLU A 331 8.10 10.29 3.86
N SER A 332 8.59 10.45 2.63
CA SER A 332 7.78 10.98 1.51
C SER A 332 6.62 10.05 1.15
N ILE A 333 6.85 8.74 1.12
CA ILE A 333 5.79 7.74 0.91
C ILE A 333 4.80 7.75 2.09
N ASN A 334 5.29 7.89 3.32
CA ASN A 334 4.43 8.03 4.50
C ASN A 334 3.61 9.34 4.49
N TYR A 335 4.18 10.44 4.02
CA TYR A 335 3.47 11.70 3.84
C TYR A 335 2.37 11.55 2.80
N MET A 336 2.63 10.87 1.68
CA MET A 336 1.60 10.58 0.67
C MET A 336 0.48 9.71 1.25
N LYS A 337 0.84 8.61 1.94
CA LYS A 337 -0.11 7.72 2.62
C LYS A 337 -1.03 8.47 3.58
N ASN A 338 -0.49 9.46 4.30
CA ASN A 338 -1.23 10.27 5.27
C ASN A 338 -1.93 11.50 4.67
N GLY A 339 -1.84 11.71 3.35
CA GLY A 339 -2.46 12.85 2.66
C GLY A 339 -1.78 14.20 2.94
N ILE A 340 -0.53 14.19 3.39
CA ILE A 340 0.28 15.39 3.65
C ILE A 340 0.82 15.96 2.34
N VAL A 341 1.28 15.11 1.42
CA VAL A 341 1.76 15.50 0.09
C VAL A 341 0.94 14.85 -1.02
N ASP A 342 0.89 15.52 -2.17
CA ASP A 342 0.17 15.08 -3.37
C ASP A 342 1.05 14.24 -4.30
N ALA A 343 2.35 14.55 -4.31
CA ALA A 343 3.36 13.84 -5.06
C ALA A 343 4.66 13.75 -4.25
N CYS A 344 5.53 12.80 -4.59
CA CYS A 344 6.88 12.79 -4.04
C CYS A 344 7.91 12.31 -5.05
N ILE A 345 9.12 12.87 -4.97
CA ILE A 345 10.27 12.42 -5.77
C ILE A 345 11.12 11.52 -4.88
N THR A 346 11.27 10.26 -5.28
CA THR A 346 11.96 9.20 -4.56
C THR A 346 13.10 8.63 -5.40
N TYR A 347 13.94 7.80 -4.77
CA TYR A 347 15.19 7.31 -5.34
C TYR A 347 15.38 5.79 -5.13
N ASN A 348 14.28 5.03 -5.04
CA ASN A 348 14.35 3.59 -4.77
C ASN A 348 13.20 2.85 -5.45
N ALA A 349 13.52 2.15 -6.53
CA ALA A 349 12.56 1.42 -7.35
C ALA A 349 11.73 0.38 -6.57
N ALA A 350 12.34 -0.29 -5.58
CA ALA A 350 11.62 -1.28 -4.78
C ALA A 350 10.59 -0.63 -3.85
N ALA A 351 10.93 0.50 -3.22
CA ALA A 351 10.01 1.27 -2.38
C ALA A 351 8.90 1.93 -3.22
N GLU A 352 9.23 2.42 -4.41
CA GLU A 352 8.27 2.95 -5.39
C GLU A 352 7.25 1.90 -5.82
N GLN A 353 7.74 0.72 -6.22
CA GLN A 353 6.87 -0.37 -6.60
C GLN A 353 5.99 -0.81 -5.42
N LEU A 354 6.56 -0.88 -4.20
CA LEU A 354 5.78 -1.22 -3.01
C LEU A 354 4.69 -0.18 -2.72
N ALA A 355 4.96 1.11 -2.88
CA ALA A 355 3.97 2.17 -2.69
C ALA A 355 2.82 2.05 -3.70
N ILE A 356 3.11 1.70 -4.96
CA ILE A 356 2.09 1.44 -6.00
C ILE A 356 1.28 0.18 -5.65
N ASP A 357 1.98 -0.89 -5.32
CA ASP A 357 1.42 -2.20 -4.93
C ASP A 357 0.46 -2.07 -3.73
N GLN A 358 0.78 -1.18 -2.79
CA GLN A 358 -0.02 -0.89 -1.60
C GLN A 358 -1.11 0.16 -1.84
N ASN A 359 -1.24 0.69 -3.06
CA ASN A 359 -2.17 1.77 -3.43
C ASN A 359 -1.95 3.07 -2.64
N ILE A 360 -0.72 3.31 -2.19
CA ILE A 360 -0.30 4.59 -1.62
C ILE A 360 -0.09 5.60 -2.75
N ALA A 361 0.55 5.14 -3.84
CA ALA A 361 0.76 5.89 -5.08
C ALA A 361 -0.05 5.26 -6.22
N GLY A 362 -0.45 6.10 -7.18
CA GLY A 362 -1.01 5.67 -8.46
C GLY A 362 0.08 5.09 -9.37
N SER A 363 -0.36 4.31 -10.37
CA SER A 363 0.51 3.73 -11.40
C SER A 363 0.38 4.51 -12.72
N PRO A 364 1.47 4.71 -13.50
CA PRO A 364 2.85 4.31 -13.20
C PRO A 364 3.57 5.33 -12.31
N SER A 365 4.78 5.00 -11.86
CA SER A 365 5.76 6.01 -11.47
C SER A 365 6.31 6.72 -12.71
N TYR A 366 6.79 7.96 -12.56
CA TYR A 366 7.31 8.76 -13.67
C TYR A 366 8.82 8.98 -13.49
N TYR A 367 9.64 8.52 -14.43
CA TYR A 367 11.09 8.77 -14.38
C TYR A 367 11.32 10.27 -14.55
N ALA A 368 11.75 10.94 -13.47
CA ALA A 368 11.83 12.39 -13.40
C ALA A 368 13.18 12.89 -13.93
N PHE A 369 14.28 12.35 -13.40
CA PHE A 369 15.64 12.74 -13.76
C PHE A 369 16.65 11.71 -13.23
N ARG A 370 17.91 11.85 -13.65
CA ARG A 370 19.04 11.05 -13.16
C ARG A 370 19.97 11.92 -12.33
N GLU A 371 20.23 11.47 -11.11
CA GLU A 371 21.29 11.95 -10.23
C GLU A 371 22.41 10.89 -10.20
N HIS A 372 23.57 11.24 -9.64
CA HIS A 372 24.75 10.37 -9.66
C HIS A 372 25.39 10.31 -8.28
N PHE A 373 25.55 9.11 -7.75
CA PHE A 373 26.34 8.90 -6.55
C PHE A 373 27.83 9.13 -6.85
N LEU A 374 28.54 9.59 -5.83
CA LEU A 374 29.98 9.79 -5.81
C LEU A 374 30.59 8.98 -4.67
N LEU A 375 31.67 8.25 -4.95
CA LEU A 375 32.59 7.84 -3.91
C LEU A 375 33.64 8.93 -3.75
N VAL A 376 33.68 9.55 -2.57
CA VAL A 376 34.64 10.60 -2.23
C VAL A 376 35.48 10.20 -1.03
N GLY A 377 36.62 10.85 -0.85
CA GLY A 377 37.48 10.64 0.31
C GLY A 377 38.63 11.64 0.39
N PRO A 378 39.55 11.49 1.35
CA PRO A 378 40.63 12.45 1.56
C PRO A 378 41.64 12.47 0.40
N PRO A 379 42.19 13.63 0.00
CA PRO A 379 43.18 13.73 -1.08
C PRO A 379 44.45 12.88 -0.88
N SER A 380 44.78 12.52 0.36
CA SER A 380 45.91 11.64 0.68
C SER A 380 45.73 10.19 0.22
N ASN A 381 44.51 9.80 -0.17
CA ASN A 381 44.16 8.47 -0.67
C ASN A 381 44.76 7.29 0.15
N PRO A 382 44.52 7.19 1.46
CA PRO A 382 45.16 6.16 2.30
C PRO A 382 44.75 4.73 1.94
N ALA A 383 43.62 4.54 1.25
CA ALA A 383 43.22 3.23 0.70
C ALA A 383 43.83 2.92 -0.68
N ASN A 384 44.61 3.84 -1.24
CA ASN A 384 45.25 3.73 -2.55
C ASN A 384 44.28 3.37 -3.69
N LEU A 385 43.12 4.04 -3.72
CA LEU A 385 42.12 3.84 -4.76
C LEU A 385 42.64 4.27 -6.12
N ASP A 386 42.43 3.44 -7.12
CA ASP A 386 42.87 3.67 -8.50
C ASP A 386 41.71 4.22 -9.35
N SER A 387 42.03 5.15 -10.25
CA SER A 387 41.00 5.78 -11.11
C SER A 387 40.29 4.78 -12.03
N GLY A 388 40.94 3.66 -12.38
CA GLY A 388 40.38 2.60 -13.23
C GLY A 388 39.49 1.57 -12.52
N GLU A 389 39.47 1.54 -11.18
CA GLU A 389 38.64 0.59 -10.42
C GLU A 389 37.13 0.81 -10.70
N SER A 390 36.34 -0.24 -10.59
CA SER A 390 34.89 -0.16 -10.38
C SER A 390 34.56 0.40 -8.99
N ALA A 391 33.28 0.69 -8.75
CA ALA A 391 32.84 1.10 -7.41
C ALA A 391 33.05 -0.03 -6.39
N GLU A 392 32.80 -1.27 -6.81
CA GLU A 392 32.97 -2.47 -6.01
C GLU A 392 34.44 -2.72 -5.65
N GLU A 393 35.36 -2.60 -6.60
CA GLU A 393 36.80 -2.72 -6.35
C GLU A 393 37.28 -1.62 -5.40
N ALA A 394 36.80 -0.39 -5.54
CA ALA A 394 37.14 0.69 -4.62
C ALA A 394 36.66 0.42 -3.18
N PHE A 395 35.44 -0.12 -3.02
CA PHE A 395 34.94 -0.56 -1.70
C PHE A 395 35.78 -1.71 -1.13
N GLN A 396 36.21 -2.66 -1.97
CA GLN A 396 37.08 -3.75 -1.56
C GLN A 396 38.45 -3.24 -1.09
N SER A 397 39.03 -2.25 -1.78
CA SER A 397 40.29 -1.61 -1.40
C SER A 397 40.17 -0.83 -0.08
N ILE A 398 39.08 -0.08 0.14
CA ILE A 398 38.79 0.57 1.44
C ILE A 398 38.72 -0.49 2.56
N TYR A 399 37.93 -1.55 2.35
CA TYR A 399 37.78 -2.63 3.33
C TYR A 399 39.12 -3.27 3.70
N ALA A 400 39.91 -3.68 2.69
CA ALA A 400 41.17 -4.38 2.90
C ALA A 400 42.16 -3.55 3.73
N VAL A 401 42.22 -2.24 3.50
CA VAL A 401 43.12 -1.32 4.21
C VAL A 401 42.60 -1.03 5.61
N ALA A 402 41.28 -0.85 5.77
CA ALA A 402 40.67 -0.56 7.05
C ALA A 402 40.77 -1.75 8.03
N GLU A 403 40.55 -2.98 7.55
CA GLU A 403 40.73 -4.21 8.33
C GLU A 403 42.20 -4.48 8.70
N SER A 404 43.16 -3.94 7.94
CA SER A 404 44.59 -4.07 8.27
C SER A 404 45.02 -3.25 9.49
N GLY A 405 44.10 -2.53 10.15
CA GLY A 405 44.35 -1.68 11.32
C GLY A 405 44.95 -0.31 10.98
N LYS A 406 45.01 0.08 9.71
CA LYS A 406 45.37 1.45 9.31
C LYS A 406 44.19 2.39 9.59
N ASN A 407 44.48 3.67 9.82
CA ASN A 407 43.46 4.68 10.08
C ASN A 407 42.73 5.11 8.79
N VAL A 408 42.01 4.16 8.18
CA VAL A 408 41.08 4.36 7.07
C VAL A 408 39.68 4.10 7.60
N LYS A 409 38.77 5.04 7.34
CA LYS A 409 37.38 4.95 7.77
C LYS A 409 36.45 5.27 6.63
N PHE A 410 35.24 4.72 6.74
CA PHE A 410 34.13 4.99 5.86
C PHE A 410 32.98 5.58 6.67
N LEU A 411 32.56 6.80 6.35
CA LEU A 411 31.42 7.46 6.98
C LEU A 411 30.13 7.01 6.30
N SER A 412 29.27 6.39 7.10
CA SER A 412 27.91 6.01 6.74
C SER A 412 26.91 6.96 7.39
N ARG A 413 25.91 7.37 6.62
CA ARG A 413 24.79 8.15 7.21
C ARG A 413 23.92 7.30 8.12
N PHE A 414 23.88 5.97 7.93
CA PHE A 414 23.16 5.02 8.80
C PHE A 414 21.72 5.43 9.17
N ASP A 415 21.03 6.09 8.24
CA ASP A 415 19.76 6.79 8.46
C ASP A 415 18.63 6.27 7.57
N LYS A 416 18.82 5.15 6.86
CA LYS A 416 17.88 4.58 5.88
C LYS A 416 17.60 5.46 4.65
N SER A 417 18.39 6.50 4.42
CA SER A 417 18.34 7.30 3.20
C SER A 417 18.74 6.49 1.97
N ALA A 418 18.47 7.02 0.76
CA ALA A 418 18.92 6.40 -0.48
C ALA A 418 20.45 6.20 -0.54
N THR A 419 21.23 7.14 0.03
CA THR A 419 22.69 7.00 0.18
C THR A 419 23.06 5.83 1.09
N ASN A 420 22.38 5.71 2.23
CA ASN A 420 22.62 4.60 3.15
C ASN A 420 22.22 3.25 2.55
N ILE A 421 21.10 3.18 1.82
CA ILE A 421 20.72 1.97 1.08
C ILE A 421 21.80 1.62 0.05
N LYS A 422 22.28 2.59 -0.73
CA LYS A 422 23.27 2.34 -1.78
C LYS A 422 24.63 1.89 -1.24
N GLU A 423 25.17 2.55 -0.21
CA GLU A 423 26.43 2.11 0.38
C GLU A 423 26.30 0.71 1.00
N SER A 424 25.16 0.40 1.62
CA SER A 424 24.89 -0.94 2.16
C SER A 424 24.82 -2.00 1.05
N GLU A 425 24.17 -1.69 -0.08
CA GLU A 425 24.16 -2.56 -1.27
C GLU A 425 25.58 -2.84 -1.78
N LEU A 426 26.43 -1.82 -1.86
CA LEU A 426 27.82 -1.95 -2.31
C LEU A 426 28.67 -2.80 -1.35
N TRP A 427 28.52 -2.61 -0.03
CA TRP A 427 29.18 -3.45 0.97
C TRP A 427 28.74 -4.91 0.88
N ILE A 428 27.44 -5.17 0.80
CA ILE A 428 26.89 -6.52 0.68
C ILE A 428 27.36 -7.19 -0.61
N LYS A 429 27.45 -6.43 -1.71
CA LYS A 429 27.88 -6.95 -3.02
C LYS A 429 29.30 -7.52 -3.00
N ILE A 430 30.19 -6.99 -2.15
CA ILE A 430 31.54 -7.54 -1.93
C ILE A 430 31.61 -8.53 -0.76
N GLY A 431 30.46 -9.00 -0.27
CA GLY A 431 30.37 -9.98 0.82
C GLY A 431 30.62 -9.43 2.21
N GLN A 432 30.54 -8.10 2.40
CA GLN A 432 30.81 -7.44 3.69
C GLN A 432 29.54 -6.85 4.30
N ALA A 433 29.45 -6.88 5.63
CA ALA A 433 28.39 -6.23 6.40
C ALA A 433 29.00 -5.52 7.62
N PRO A 434 29.59 -4.32 7.44
CA PRO A 434 30.35 -3.63 8.50
C PRO A 434 29.53 -3.30 9.76
N TRP A 435 28.20 -3.28 9.64
CA TRP A 435 27.22 -3.04 10.71
C TRP A 435 26.73 -4.31 11.42
N ALA A 436 27.23 -5.51 11.07
CA ALA A 436 26.79 -6.77 11.67
C ALA A 436 27.19 -6.90 13.16
N GLN A 437 26.92 -8.06 13.79
CA GLN A 437 27.04 -8.25 15.25
C GLN A 437 28.38 -7.78 15.85
N THR A 438 29.49 -7.99 15.15
CA THR A 438 30.78 -7.37 15.49
C THR A 438 30.98 -6.16 14.60
N LYS A 439 30.56 -4.98 15.09
CA LYS A 439 30.66 -3.72 14.35
C LYS A 439 32.11 -3.41 14.01
N SER A 440 32.39 -3.19 12.73
CA SER A 440 33.68 -2.72 12.23
C SER A 440 33.97 -1.31 12.74
N GLN A 441 35.08 -1.12 13.46
CA GLN A 441 35.43 0.17 14.07
C GLN A 441 35.74 1.28 13.03
N TRP A 442 36.07 0.89 11.81
CA TRP A 442 36.31 1.81 10.69
C TRP A 442 35.02 2.24 9.98
N TYR A 443 33.88 1.60 10.26
CA TYR A 443 32.58 1.99 9.74
C TYR A 443 31.96 3.03 10.69
N HIS A 444 32.12 4.30 10.34
CA HIS A 444 31.71 5.43 11.15
C HIS A 444 30.26 5.81 10.85
N GLU A 445 29.36 5.51 11.77
CA GLU A 445 27.95 5.90 11.68
C GLU A 445 27.78 7.36 12.11
N ASN A 446 27.29 8.20 11.21
CA ASN A 446 26.99 9.62 11.45
C ASN A 446 25.64 10.00 10.83
N ALA A 447 24.57 9.87 11.63
CA ALA A 447 23.18 10.09 11.22
C ALA A 447 22.82 11.58 11.05
N GLU A 448 23.41 12.20 10.03
CA GLU A 448 23.19 13.58 9.65
C GLU A 448 22.64 13.72 8.21
N TYR A 449 22.13 14.92 7.89
CA TYR A 449 21.71 15.28 6.53
C TYR A 449 22.92 15.36 5.57
N PRO A 450 22.70 15.25 4.24
CA PRO A 450 23.77 15.04 3.26
C PRO A 450 24.94 16.04 3.35
N ILE A 451 24.65 17.34 3.47
CA ILE A 451 25.66 18.41 3.55
C ILE A 451 26.53 18.26 4.81
N GLN A 452 25.90 18.00 5.96
CA GLN A 452 26.57 17.83 7.24
C GLN A 452 27.44 16.56 7.24
N ALA A 453 26.91 15.43 6.77
CA ALA A 453 27.64 14.18 6.66
C ALA A 453 28.89 14.31 5.76
N LEU A 454 28.74 14.97 4.59
CA LEU A 454 29.86 15.21 3.67
C LEU A 454 30.91 16.15 4.28
N THR A 455 30.46 17.19 5.00
CA THR A 455 31.35 18.12 5.72
C THR A 455 32.13 17.40 6.82
N THR A 456 31.48 16.50 7.56
CA THR A 456 32.12 15.68 8.60
C THR A 456 33.14 14.72 7.99
N ALA A 457 32.80 14.01 6.89
CA ALA A 457 33.74 13.13 6.19
C ALA A 457 34.99 13.89 5.71
N ALA A 458 34.80 15.06 5.11
CA ALA A 458 35.90 15.91 4.66
C ALA A 458 36.80 16.38 5.82
N LYS A 459 36.19 16.80 6.94
CA LYS A 459 36.90 17.26 8.14
C LYS A 459 37.71 16.15 8.81
N LEU A 460 37.17 14.93 8.82
CA LEU A 460 37.79 13.78 9.47
C LEU A 460 38.73 13.00 8.54
N GLY A 461 38.73 13.32 7.24
CA GLY A 461 39.54 12.63 6.24
C GLY A 461 39.06 11.19 5.99
N GLU A 462 37.75 11.00 5.89
CA GLU A 462 37.11 9.69 5.74
C GLU A 462 36.55 9.52 4.33
N TYR A 463 36.47 8.28 3.84
CA TYR A 463 35.73 7.98 2.62
C TYR A 463 34.24 8.00 2.91
N THR A 464 33.42 8.36 1.94
CA THR A 464 31.96 8.29 2.06
C THR A 464 31.30 8.23 0.70
N LEU A 465 30.07 7.71 0.66
CA LEU A 465 29.20 7.85 -0.51
C LEU A 465 28.38 9.14 -0.36
N THR A 466 28.36 9.96 -1.41
CA THR A 466 27.54 11.18 -1.49
C THR A 466 26.89 11.27 -2.88
N ASP A 467 26.21 12.37 -3.20
CA ASP A 467 25.59 12.64 -4.51
C ASP A 467 26.12 13.95 -5.11
N TRP A 468 26.04 14.09 -6.43
CA TRP A 468 26.60 15.24 -7.14
C TRP A 468 25.92 16.57 -6.75
N GLY A 469 24.60 16.57 -6.55
CA GLY A 469 23.88 17.71 -6.00
C GLY A 469 24.40 18.16 -4.63
N THR A 470 24.65 17.24 -3.71
CA THR A 470 25.22 17.51 -2.38
C THR A 470 26.66 18.02 -2.49
N TYR A 471 27.49 17.41 -3.33
CA TYR A 471 28.88 17.84 -3.55
C TYR A 471 28.95 19.29 -4.06
N LEU A 472 28.07 19.69 -4.97
CA LEU A 472 27.94 21.07 -5.45
C LEU A 472 27.30 22.03 -4.45
N SER A 473 26.80 21.54 -3.31
CA SER A 473 26.12 22.34 -2.29
C SER A 473 26.97 22.62 -1.04
N VAL A 474 28.08 21.90 -0.84
CA VAL A 474 29.04 22.21 0.23
C VAL A 474 29.97 23.34 -0.19
N THR A 475 30.61 24.00 0.78
CA THR A 475 31.51 25.11 0.49
C THR A 475 32.76 24.65 -0.25
N SER A 476 33.41 25.56 -0.97
CA SER A 476 34.68 25.29 -1.66
C SER A 476 35.76 24.74 -0.73
N ASP A 477 35.74 25.10 0.56
CA ASP A 477 36.72 24.61 1.53
C ASP A 477 36.46 23.17 1.95
N VAL A 478 35.19 22.73 1.95
CA VAL A 478 34.86 21.31 2.11
C VAL A 478 35.30 20.55 0.86
N GLN A 479 34.99 21.05 -0.35
CA GLN A 479 35.37 20.39 -1.60
C GLN A 479 36.89 20.20 -1.75
N LYS A 480 37.72 21.17 -1.33
CA LYS A 480 39.19 21.06 -1.37
C LYS A 480 39.75 19.92 -0.50
N ASN A 481 39.00 19.50 0.52
CA ASN A 481 39.38 18.39 1.40
C ASN A 481 38.83 17.04 0.91
N LEU A 482 38.30 16.98 -0.33
CA LEU A 482 37.72 15.79 -0.92
C LEU A 482 38.27 15.57 -2.33
N THR A 483 38.57 14.31 -2.64
CA THR A 483 38.79 13.81 -3.99
C THR A 483 37.61 12.95 -4.40
N ILE A 484 37.09 13.15 -5.61
CA ILE A 484 36.09 12.25 -6.23
C ILE A 484 36.84 11.07 -6.83
N TYR A 485 36.66 9.89 -6.27
CA TYR A 485 37.29 8.65 -6.75
C TYR A 485 36.43 7.93 -7.79
N LYS A 486 35.11 7.97 -7.61
CA LYS A 486 34.13 7.43 -8.56
C LYS A 486 32.96 8.39 -8.68
N LYS A 487 32.45 8.56 -9.89
CA LYS A 487 31.22 9.30 -10.20
C LYS A 487 30.35 8.43 -11.09
N GLY A 488 29.10 8.27 -10.71
CA GLY A 488 28.12 7.54 -11.52
C GLY A 488 27.93 8.15 -12.90
N THR A 489 27.60 7.29 -13.85
CA THR A 489 27.27 7.63 -15.23
C THR A 489 25.79 7.42 -15.50
N ASP A 490 25.35 7.81 -16.69
CA ASP A 490 23.97 7.67 -17.16
C ASP A 490 23.64 6.27 -17.71
N LYS A 491 24.56 5.30 -17.59
CA LYS A 491 24.34 3.92 -18.03
C LYS A 491 23.44 3.18 -17.03
N ASP A 492 22.45 2.46 -17.54
CA ASP A 492 21.48 1.74 -16.71
C ASP A 492 22.09 0.67 -15.80
N ASP A 493 23.26 0.13 -16.16
CA ASP A 493 24.00 -0.88 -15.39
C ASP A 493 25.03 -0.28 -14.41
N ASP A 494 25.17 1.04 -14.36
CA ASP A 494 26.08 1.71 -13.44
C ASP A 494 25.52 1.66 -12.00
N PRO A 495 26.21 1.03 -11.04
CA PRO A 495 25.72 0.92 -9.65
C PRO A 495 25.60 2.27 -8.94
N LEU A 496 26.29 3.31 -9.45
CA LEU A 496 26.28 4.67 -8.92
C LEU A 496 25.28 5.58 -9.65
N LEU A 497 24.51 5.08 -10.62
CA LEU A 497 23.34 5.79 -11.12
C LEU A 497 22.28 5.90 -10.01
N MET A 498 21.69 7.07 -9.86
CA MET A 498 20.62 7.34 -8.91
C MET A 498 19.36 7.81 -9.65
N PRO A 499 18.51 6.88 -10.13
CA PRO A 499 17.24 7.20 -10.76
C PRO A 499 16.32 7.91 -9.78
N ALA A 500 15.74 9.04 -10.20
CA ALA A 500 14.69 9.72 -9.46
C ALA A 500 13.34 9.50 -10.14
N HIS A 501 12.35 8.99 -9.40
CA HIS A 501 10.98 8.85 -9.89
C HIS A 501 10.02 9.73 -9.11
N LEU A 502 9.03 10.29 -9.81
CA LEU A 502 7.87 10.93 -9.21
C LEU A 502 6.78 9.89 -8.98
N LEU A 503 6.34 9.76 -7.74
CA LEU A 503 5.12 9.09 -7.34
C LEU A 503 4.00 10.12 -7.20
N VAL A 504 2.78 9.75 -7.61
CA VAL A 504 1.61 10.64 -7.60
C VAL A 504 0.47 9.96 -6.85
N SER A 505 -0.19 10.69 -5.94
CA SER A 505 -1.41 10.20 -5.31
C SER A 505 -2.57 10.18 -6.33
N ASP A 506 -3.33 9.09 -6.38
CA ASP A 506 -4.56 9.02 -7.20
C ASP A 506 -5.62 10.04 -6.78
N GLU A 507 -5.54 10.55 -5.55
CA GLU A 507 -6.41 11.57 -4.97
C GLU A 507 -6.08 12.99 -5.43
N SER A 508 -5.00 13.19 -6.19
CA SER A 508 -4.58 14.51 -6.67
C SER A 508 -4.51 14.57 -8.20
N PRO A 509 -5.62 14.96 -8.87
CA PRO A 509 -5.62 15.21 -10.31
C PRO A 509 -4.59 16.27 -10.73
N PHE A 510 -4.30 17.24 -9.86
CA PHE A 510 -3.34 18.30 -10.17
C PHE A 510 -1.89 17.79 -10.15
N ALA A 511 -1.55 16.86 -9.25
CA ALA A 511 -0.26 16.18 -9.26
C ALA A 511 -0.05 15.34 -10.54
N LYS A 512 -1.11 14.75 -11.11
CA LYS A 512 -1.02 14.06 -12.41
C LYS A 512 -0.68 15.02 -13.55
N GLN A 513 -1.19 16.25 -13.53
CA GLN A 513 -0.81 17.29 -14.50
C GLN A 513 0.67 17.69 -14.34
N PHE A 514 1.15 17.84 -13.10
CA PHE A 514 2.56 18.10 -12.83
C PHE A 514 3.44 16.96 -13.34
N ALA A 515 3.04 15.70 -13.12
CA ALA A 515 3.78 14.54 -13.61
C ALA A 515 3.90 14.51 -15.14
N GLN A 516 2.80 14.76 -15.85
CA GLN A 516 2.77 14.86 -17.31
C GLN A 516 3.67 15.99 -17.82
N TRP A 517 3.66 17.14 -17.15
CA TRP A 517 4.53 18.26 -17.49
C TRP A 517 6.01 17.95 -17.16
N LEU A 518 6.30 17.31 -16.04
CA LEU A 518 7.67 17.00 -15.61
C LEU A 518 8.41 16.12 -16.63
N VAL A 519 7.72 15.14 -17.21
CA VAL A 519 8.28 14.25 -18.25
C VAL A 519 8.16 14.81 -19.67
N SER A 520 7.55 15.99 -19.83
CA SER A 520 7.48 16.68 -21.12
C SER A 520 8.81 17.34 -21.49
N LYS A 521 8.93 17.83 -22.72
CA LYS A 521 10.11 18.56 -23.19
C LYS A 521 10.36 19.81 -22.34
N GLU A 522 9.30 20.53 -21.96
CA GLU A 522 9.35 21.75 -21.17
C GLU A 522 9.83 21.47 -19.74
N GLY A 523 9.30 20.44 -19.09
CA GLY A 523 9.73 20.02 -17.75
C GLY A 523 11.17 19.50 -17.74
N GLN A 524 11.53 18.66 -18.70
CA GLN A 524 12.89 18.14 -18.84
C GLN A 524 13.90 19.23 -19.19
N ALA A 525 13.51 20.29 -19.90
CA ALA A 525 14.39 21.43 -20.15
C ALA A 525 14.79 22.15 -18.85
N VAL A 526 13.90 22.20 -17.84
CA VAL A 526 14.22 22.74 -16.51
C VAL A 526 15.24 21.86 -15.80
N VAL A 527 15.06 20.53 -15.84
CA VAL A 527 15.99 19.56 -15.24
C VAL A 527 17.38 19.69 -15.86
N ILE A 528 17.48 19.60 -17.18
CA ILE A 528 18.75 19.63 -17.93
C ILE A 528 19.43 21.00 -17.80
N GLY A 529 18.64 22.08 -17.75
CA GLY A 529 19.14 23.44 -17.58
C GLY A 529 19.54 23.79 -16.14
N PHE A 530 19.21 22.94 -15.16
CA PHE A 530 19.47 23.23 -13.76
C PHE A 530 20.96 23.15 -13.43
N LYS A 531 21.50 24.25 -12.91
CA LYS A 531 22.93 24.40 -12.64
C LYS A 531 23.22 24.91 -11.24
N LYS A 532 24.30 24.40 -10.65
CA LYS A 532 24.98 24.98 -9.49
C LYS A 532 26.42 25.25 -9.84
N GLU A 533 26.93 26.43 -9.50
CA GLU A 533 28.30 26.85 -9.82
C GLU A 533 28.65 26.69 -11.33
N GLY A 534 27.66 26.90 -12.20
CA GLY A 534 27.80 26.72 -13.65
C GLY A 534 27.80 25.26 -14.14
N GLN A 535 27.81 24.28 -13.25
CA GLN A 535 27.77 22.85 -13.54
C GLN A 535 26.34 22.33 -13.60
N GLN A 536 26.04 21.50 -14.59
CA GLN A 536 24.77 20.77 -14.65
C GLN A 536 24.71 19.78 -13.49
N VAL A 537 23.59 19.78 -12.75
CA VAL A 537 23.42 18.90 -11.59
C VAL A 537 22.76 17.58 -11.98
N TYR A 538 21.71 17.62 -12.80
CA TYR A 538 20.91 16.44 -13.13
C TYR A 538 20.93 16.16 -14.62
N SER A 539 20.96 14.88 -14.99
CA SER A 539 20.65 14.43 -16.35
C SER A 539 19.14 14.28 -16.52
N GLY A 540 18.62 14.53 -17.72
CA GLY A 540 17.21 14.27 -18.04
C GLY A 540 16.86 12.78 -17.93
N ALA A 541 15.57 12.47 -17.84
CA ALA A 541 15.07 11.09 -17.92
C ALA A 541 15.48 10.42 -19.25
N PRO A 542 15.59 9.06 -19.30
CA PRO A 542 15.98 8.31 -20.51
C PRO A 542 15.09 8.52 -21.74
#